data_AF-A0AAV0WE89-F1
#
_entry.id   AF-A0AAV0WE89-F1
#
_cell.length_a   1.000
_cell.length_b   1.000
_cell.length_c   1.000
_cell.angle_alpha   90.00
_cell.angle_beta   90.00
_cell.angle_gamma   90.00
#
_symmetry.space_group_name_H-M   'P 1'
#
loop_
_entity.id
_entity.type
_entity.pdbx_description
1 polymer ?
#
loop_
_entity_poly.entity_id
_entity_poly.type
_entity_poly.pdbx_seq_one_letter_code
_entity_poly.pdbx_strand_id
1 'polypeptide(L)'
;MINNPPKTTLLAFFDLCKTDDFAKTLLYVDLPSNYVWKNDRFERRKRGINVNGWPEIKRDQALGRVYTIHPNNTECYNLRLLLHKI
;
A
#
# COMPACT_ATOMS: atom_id res chain seq x y z
N MET A 1 18.77 -8.63 23.72
CA MET A 1 18.23 -9.10 22.43
C MET A 1 17.62 -7.90 21.75
N ILE A 2 18.11 -7.49 20.57
CA ILE A 2 17.50 -6.41 19.81
C ILE A 2 16.29 -7.04 19.10
N ASN A 3 15.10 -6.84 19.65
CA ASN A 3 13.87 -7.27 19.01
C ASN A 3 13.65 -6.38 17.79
N ASN A 4 13.85 -6.91 16.59
CA ASN A 4 13.47 -6.17 15.39
C ASN A 4 11.96 -5.92 15.47
N PRO A 5 11.52 -4.68 15.19
CA PRO A 5 10.09 -4.39 15.16
C PRO A 5 9.40 -5.27 14.12
N PRO A 6 8.15 -5.70 14.38
CA PRO A 6 7.39 -6.51 13.44
C PRO A 6 7.25 -5.77 12.11
N LYS A 7 7.36 -6.50 11.00
CA LYS A 7 7.22 -5.93 9.66
C LYS A 7 5.81 -5.34 9.52
N THR A 8 5.74 -4.02 9.38
CA THR A 8 4.48 -3.33 9.18
C THR A 8 4.04 -3.42 7.72
N THR A 9 2.74 -3.26 7.47
CA THR A 9 2.20 -3.16 6.11
C THR A 9 2.81 -1.99 5.33
N LEU A 10 3.14 -0.89 6.00
CA LEU A 10 3.81 0.25 5.39
C LEU A 10 5.24 -0.10 4.93
N LEU A 11 6.04 -0.76 5.76
CA LEU A 11 7.38 -1.20 5.37
C LEU A 11 7.33 -2.23 4.24
N ALA A 12 6.35 -3.13 4.28
CA ALA A 12 6.13 -4.09 3.21
C ALA A 12 5.74 -3.45 1.87
N PHE A 13 5.09 -2.29 1.89
CA PHE A 13 4.81 -1.54 0.67
C PHE A 13 6.09 -0.98 0.06
N PHE A 14 6.97 -0.38 0.87
CA PHE A 14 8.26 0.10 0.37
C PHE A 14 9.14 -1.05 -0.15
N ASP A 15 9.10 -2.21 0.48
CA ASP A 15 9.78 -3.40 -0.05
C ASP A 15 9.19 -3.88 -1.38
N LEU A 16 7.86 -3.87 -1.52
CA LEU A 16 7.19 -4.20 -2.77
C LEU A 16 7.61 -3.24 -3.90
N CYS A 17 7.68 -1.95 -3.62
CA CYS A 17 8.11 -0.94 -4.59
C CYS A 17 9.57 -1.12 -5.03
N LYS A 18 10.41 -1.91 -4.34
CA LYS A 18 11.77 -2.19 -4.82
C LYS A 18 11.77 -3.16 -5.99
N THR A 19 10.80 -4.07 -6.05
CA THR A 19 10.78 -5.21 -6.98
C THR A 19 9.63 -5.19 -7.99
N ASP A 20 8.54 -4.47 -7.70
CA ASP A 20 7.36 -4.42 -8.56
C ASP A 20 7.22 -3.00 -9.16
N ASP A 21 7.45 -2.88 -10.47
CA ASP A 21 7.37 -1.60 -11.19
C ASP A 21 5.95 -1.02 -11.21
N PHE A 22 4.92 -1.86 -11.20
CA PHE A 22 3.54 -1.36 -11.14
C PHE A 22 3.25 -0.76 -9.75
N ALA A 23 3.73 -1.40 -8.68
CA ALA A 23 3.54 -0.88 -7.32
C ALA A 23 4.15 0.51 -7.13
N LYS A 24 5.28 0.82 -7.80
CA LYS A 24 5.91 2.16 -7.78
C LYS A 24 5.01 3.26 -8.35
N THR A 25 4.04 2.90 -9.19
CA THR A 25 3.10 3.85 -9.81
C THR A 25 1.90 4.16 -8.91
N LEU A 26 1.75 3.46 -7.79
CA LEU A 26 0.59 3.58 -6.90
C LEU A 26 0.91 4.44 -5.68
N LEU A 27 -0.07 5.23 -5.26
CA LEU A 27 -0.10 5.74 -3.89
C LEU A 27 -0.42 4.58 -2.93
N TYR A 28 0.03 4.71 -1.67
CA TYR A 28 -0.26 3.71 -0.65
C TYR A 28 -1.77 3.49 -0.46
N VAL A 29 -2.58 4.53 -0.66
CA VAL A 29 -4.05 4.47 -0.59
C VAL A 29 -4.71 3.70 -1.72
N ASP A 30 -4.06 3.62 -2.88
CA ASP A 30 -4.57 2.92 -4.06
C ASP A 30 -4.18 1.45 -4.06
N LEU A 31 -3.10 1.11 -3.35
CA LEU A 31 -2.55 -0.24 -3.22
C LEU A 31 -3.61 -1.32 -2.93
N PRO A 32 -4.58 -1.14 -2.02
CA PRO A 32 -5.59 -2.16 -1.72
C PRO A 32 -6.49 -2.51 -2.92
N SER A 33 -6.60 -1.63 -3.91
CA SER A 33 -7.38 -1.88 -5.14
C SER A 33 -6.72 -2.91 -6.06
N ASN A 34 -5.41 -3.12 -5.93
CA ASN A 34 -4.62 -4.00 -6.80
C ASN A 34 -3.92 -5.13 -6.06
N TYR A 35 -3.65 -4.95 -4.77
CA TYR A 35 -2.96 -5.93 -3.93
C TYR A 35 -3.81 -6.32 -2.73
N VAL A 36 -3.56 -7.51 -2.21
CA VAL A 36 -4.15 -8.05 -0.99
C VAL A 36 -3.03 -8.38 -0.02
N TRP A 37 -3.26 -8.07 1.27
CA TRP A 37 -2.37 -8.48 2.34
C TRP A 37 -2.63 -9.95 2.71
N LYS A 38 -1.64 -10.81 2.53
CA LYS A 38 -1.72 -12.24 2.87
C LYS A 38 -0.35 -12.71 3.32
N ASN A 39 -0.26 -13.51 4.39
CA ASN A 39 1.00 -14.09 4.88
C ASN A 39 2.15 -13.06 4.97
N ASP A 40 1.85 -11.91 5.59
CA ASP A 40 2.75 -10.77 5.81
C ASP A 40 3.42 -10.19 4.56
N ARG A 41 2.75 -10.33 3.41
CA ARG A 41 3.18 -9.76 2.13
C ARG A 41 2.00 -9.25 1.31
N PHE A 42 2.31 -8.39 0.35
CA PHE A 42 1.38 -8.00 -0.69
C PHE A 42 1.39 -9.01 -1.82
N GLU A 43 0.22 -9.53 -2.16
CA GLU A 43 0.00 -10.37 -3.35
C GLU A 43 -0.90 -9.63 -4.33
N ARG A 44 -0.62 -9.73 -5.63
CA ARG A 44 -1.48 -9.16 -6.69
C ARG A 44 -2.87 -9.79 -6.62
N ARG A 45 -3.90 -8.97 -6.83
CA ARG A 45 -5.28 -9.45 -6.96
C ARG A 45 -5.40 -10.34 -8.21
N LYS A 46 -6.15 -11.43 -8.04
CA LYS A 46 -6.47 -12.37 -9.13
C LYS A 46 -7.81 -12.06 -9.81
N ARG A 47 -8.66 -11.26 -9.15
CA ARG A 47 -10.00 -10.87 -9.61
C ARG A 47 -10.07 -9.36 -9.83
N GLY A 48 -10.95 -8.94 -10.73
CA GLY A 48 -11.16 -7.55 -11.10
C GLY A 48 -10.96 -7.29 -12.58
N ILE A 49 -10.96 -6.01 -12.95
CA ILE A 49 -10.71 -5.53 -14.32
C ILE A 49 -9.21 -5.34 -14.54
N ASN A 50 -8.76 -5.49 -15.80
CA ASN A 50 -7.37 -5.18 -16.12
C ASN A 50 -7.10 -3.69 -15.96
N VAL A 51 -5.95 -3.36 -15.39
CA VAL A 51 -5.48 -1.97 -15.39
C VAL A 51 -5.02 -1.60 -16.80
N ASN A 52 -5.37 -0.40 -17.25
CA ASN A 52 -4.96 0.07 -18.57
C ASN A 52 -3.42 0.13 -18.66
N GLY A 53 -2.85 -0.41 -19.74
CA GLY A 53 -1.40 -0.57 -19.90
C GLY A 53 -0.77 -1.74 -19.12
N TRP A 54 -1.53 -2.44 -18.28
CA TRP A 54 -1.05 -3.54 -17.44
C TRP A 54 -2.01 -4.75 -17.48
N PRO A 55 -2.01 -5.55 -18.57
CA PRO A 55 -3.01 -6.60 -18.80
C PRO A 55 -2.98 -7.74 -17.78
N GLU A 56 -1.86 -7.95 -17.08
CA GLU A 56 -1.71 -8.96 -16.02
C GLU A 56 -2.12 -8.45 -14.62
N ILE A 57 -2.34 -7.14 -14.48
CA ILE A 57 -2.67 -6.52 -13.21
C ILE A 57 -4.18 -6.35 -13.11
N LYS A 58 -4.76 -6.92 -12.06
CA LYS A 58 -6.18 -6.74 -11.76
C LYS A 58 -6.39 -5.58 -10.79
N ARG A 59 -7.45 -4.82 -11.02
CA ARG A 59 -7.98 -3.80 -10.13
C ARG A 59 -9.42 -4.15 -9.78
N ASP A 60 -9.74 -4.02 -8.51
CA ASP A 60 -11.10 -4.17 -8.00
C ASP A 60 -11.43 -3.04 -7.02
N GLN A 61 -12.69 -2.89 -6.65
CA GLN A 61 -13.09 -1.97 -5.59
C GLN A 61 -12.51 -2.44 -4.26
N ALA A 62 -11.87 -1.52 -3.53
CA ALA A 62 -11.37 -1.75 -2.20
C ALA A 62 -11.84 -0.66 -1.25
N LEU A 63 -12.38 -1.06 -0.10
CA LEU A 63 -12.72 -0.14 0.98
C LEU A 63 -11.47 0.11 1.81
N GLY A 64 -10.84 1.27 1.60
CA GLY A 64 -9.75 1.74 2.45
C GLY A 64 -10.27 2.30 3.76
N ARG A 65 -9.70 1.89 4.90
CA ARG A 65 -10.01 2.53 6.19
C ARG A 65 -9.19 3.79 6.36
N VAL A 66 -9.88 4.93 6.43
CA VAL A 66 -9.28 6.26 6.61
C VAL A 66 -9.21 6.54 8.11
N TYR A 67 -8.05 6.28 8.74
CA TYR A 67 -7.86 6.62 10.15
C TYR A 67 -7.65 8.13 10.31
N THR A 68 -8.34 8.74 11.28
CA THR A 68 -8.10 10.12 11.68
C THR A 68 -6.83 10.21 12.52
N ILE A 69 -5.87 11.04 12.09
CA ILE A 69 -4.66 11.35 12.86
C ILE A 69 -4.77 12.80 13.31
N HIS A 70 -4.65 13.03 14.61
CA HIS A 70 -4.71 14.38 15.17
C HIS A 70 -3.44 15.16 14.77
N PRO A 71 -3.54 16.44 14.35
CA PRO A 71 -2.38 17.25 13.92
C PRO A 71 -1.25 17.35 14.95
N ASN A 72 -1.56 17.27 16.25
CA ASN A 72 -0.55 17.24 17.32
C ASN A 72 0.41 16.04 17.22
N ASN A 73 0.01 14.95 16.56
CA ASN A 73 0.93 13.90 16.14
C ASN A 73 1.51 14.27 14.76
N THR A 74 2.37 15.28 14.77
CA THR A 74 2.88 15.95 13.57
C THR A 74 3.58 14.98 12.62
N GLU A 75 4.41 14.07 13.15
CA GLU A 75 5.12 13.07 12.35
C GLU A 75 4.15 12.13 11.62
N CYS A 76 3.20 11.54 12.33
CA CYS A 76 2.22 10.64 11.70
C CYS A 76 1.26 11.39 10.77
N TYR A 77 0.92 12.65 11.09
CA TYR A 77 0.08 13.49 10.26
C TYR A 77 0.77 13.82 8.93
N ASN A 78 2.03 14.25 8.97
CA ASN A 78 2.84 14.52 7.79
C ASN A 78 3.05 13.26 6.95
N LEU A 79 3.40 12.14 7.60
CA LEU A 79 3.55 10.86 6.91
C LEU A 79 2.25 10.45 6.20
N ARG A 80 1.10 10.60 6.86
CA ARG A 80 -0.20 10.32 6.24
C ARG A 80 -0.46 11.19 5.02
N LEU A 81 -0.11 12.48 5.07
CA LEU A 81 -0.25 13.36 3.90
C LEU A 81 0.60 12.87 2.73
N LEU A 82 1.85 12.50 2.98
CA LEU A 82 2.73 11.96 1.94
C LEU A 82 2.12 10.71 1.28
N LEU A 83 1.69 9.75 2.09
CA LEU A 83 1.11 8.48 1.61
C LEU A 83 -0.21 8.62 0.82
N HIS A 84 -0.88 9.77 0.92
CA HIS A 84 -2.16 10.04 0.29
C HIS A 84 -2.07 10.96 -0.94
N LYS A 85 -0.97 11.69 -1.12
CA LYS A 85 -0.93 12.84 -2.05
C LYS A 85 0.29 12.90 -2.97
N ILE A 86 1.38 12.23 -2.62
CA ILE A 86 2.68 12.34 -3.31
C ILE A 86 3.10 10.96 -3.76
#